data_AF-A0A3S0V540-F1
#
_entry.id   AF-A0A3S0V540-F1
#
_cell.length_a   1.000
_cell.length_b   1.000
_cell.length_c   1.000
_cell.angle_alpha   90.00
_cell.angle_beta   90.00
_cell.angle_gamma   90.00
#
_symmetry.space_group_name_H-M   'P 1'
#
loop_
_entity.id
_entity.type
_entity.pdbx_description
1 polymer ?
#
loop_
_entity_poly.entity_id
_entity_poly.type
_entity_poly.pdbx_seq_one_letter_code
_entity_poly.pdbx_strand_id
1 'polypeptide(L)'
;MDLTLLVDYGPALLRGFGVTILCWAAGCAIGLALGFALMLLGRTGLKPLRWAVRAYIEVIRGTPFLIQLFLLYSGGPVIGLRLEATTAGILGLGVYGSAYFAEIFRAGYQAVPKGQVEAALSLGMPYGGILRRVILPGMLVSTLPAIVNMMAILTKETVVLSIITVPELMYEMQTMAAETFATFETILGMALFYWLLVEAVSRLGRRAEARVTRFLTHSSNARA
;
A
#
# COMPACT_ATOMS: atom_id res chain seq x y z
N MET A 1 -14.13 -8.54 -32.38
CA MET A 1 -14.01 -8.91 -30.97
C MET A 1 -13.67 -10.38 -30.92
N ASP A 2 -12.38 -10.69 -30.88
CA ASP A 2 -11.91 -12.07 -30.85
C ASP A 2 -11.47 -12.45 -29.43
N LEU A 3 -12.41 -13.00 -28.66
CA LEU A 3 -12.17 -13.37 -27.26
C LEU A 3 -11.25 -14.60 -27.14
N THR A 4 -10.96 -15.32 -28.23
CA THR A 4 -10.01 -16.45 -28.18
C THR A 4 -8.60 -15.96 -27.91
N LEU A 5 -8.26 -14.73 -28.30
CA LEU A 5 -6.96 -14.11 -28.01
C LEU A 5 -6.67 -14.06 -26.51
N LEU A 6 -7.68 -13.79 -25.68
CA LEU A 6 -7.51 -13.80 -24.21
C LEU A 6 -7.27 -15.20 -23.66
N VAL A 7 -7.75 -16.24 -24.35
CA VAL A 7 -7.52 -17.64 -23.99
C VAL A 7 -6.11 -18.07 -24.43
N ASP A 8 -5.71 -17.69 -25.65
CA ASP A 8 -4.42 -18.03 -26.23
C ASP A 8 -3.26 -17.38 -25.43
N TYR A 9 -3.40 -16.11 -25.05
CA TYR A 9 -2.44 -15.41 -24.19
C TYR A 9 -2.67 -15.66 -22.70
N GLY A 10 -3.72 -16.40 -22.33
CA GLY A 10 -4.12 -16.67 -20.94
C GLY A 10 -2.97 -17.11 -20.02
N PRO A 11 -2.10 -18.06 -20.41
CA PRO A 11 -0.97 -18.46 -19.60
C PRO A 11 0.02 -17.32 -19.29
N ALA A 12 0.30 -16.45 -20.26
CA ALA A 12 1.18 -15.29 -20.07
C ALA A 12 0.51 -14.24 -19.18
N LEU A 13 -0.76 -13.91 -19.46
CA LEU A 13 -1.55 -12.97 -18.66
C LEU A 13 -1.68 -13.40 -17.20
N LEU A 14 -1.87 -14.70 -16.93
CA LEU A 14 -1.93 -15.24 -15.57
C LEU A 14 -0.58 -15.17 -14.85
N ARG A 15 0.53 -15.40 -15.56
CA ARG A 15 1.88 -15.20 -14.99
C ARG A 15 2.13 -13.73 -14.67
N GLY A 16 1.85 -12.83 -15.61
CA GLY A 16 1.95 -11.39 -15.41
C GLY A 16 1.09 -10.92 -14.24
N PHE A 17 -0.14 -11.42 -14.11
CA PHE A 17 -1.02 -11.14 -12.97
C PHE A 17 -0.44 -11.63 -11.65
N GLY A 18 0.21 -12.79 -11.63
CA GLY A 18 0.95 -13.29 -10.47
C GLY A 18 2.08 -12.34 -10.06
N VAL A 19 2.83 -11.81 -11.03
CA VAL A 19 3.90 -10.80 -10.80
C VAL A 19 3.30 -9.48 -10.30
N THR A 20 2.15 -9.05 -10.83
CA THR A 20 1.41 -7.88 -10.33
C THR A 20 1.07 -8.04 -8.84
N ILE A 21 0.50 -9.20 -8.47
CA ILE A 21 0.16 -9.50 -7.07
C ILE A 21 1.41 -9.54 -6.19
N LEU A 22 2.50 -10.15 -6.66
CA LEU A 22 3.77 -10.20 -5.94
C LEU A 22 4.30 -8.79 -5.66
N CYS A 23 4.40 -7.96 -6.70
CA CYS A 23 4.90 -6.58 -6.57
C CYS A 23 4.02 -5.75 -5.64
N TRP A 24 2.70 -5.85 -5.83
CA TRP A 24 1.72 -5.18 -4.97
C TRP A 24 1.82 -5.61 -3.51
N ALA A 25 1.82 -6.92 -3.23
CA ALA A 25 1.80 -7.45 -1.88
C ALA A 25 3.11 -7.15 -1.13
N ALA A 26 4.26 -7.36 -1.78
CA ALA A 26 5.56 -7.06 -1.21
C ALA A 26 5.76 -5.55 -1.00
N GLY A 27 5.38 -4.74 -1.99
CA GLY A 27 5.41 -3.27 -1.87
C GLY A 27 4.49 -2.76 -0.76
N CYS A 28 3.27 -3.29 -0.64
CA CYS A 28 2.37 -2.96 0.47
C CYS A 28 2.97 -3.35 1.83
N ALA A 29 3.59 -4.53 1.94
CA ALA A 29 4.21 -4.98 3.18
C ALA A 29 5.35 -4.05 3.61
N ILE A 30 6.23 -3.69 2.66
CA ILE A 30 7.30 -2.70 2.89
C ILE A 30 6.71 -1.34 3.27
N GLY A 31 5.72 -0.86 2.52
CA GLY A 31 5.07 0.42 2.77
C GLY A 31 4.40 0.48 4.13
N LEU A 32 3.71 -0.56 4.57
CA LEU A 32 3.10 -0.64 5.89
C LEU A 32 4.16 -0.61 7.00
N ALA A 33 5.22 -1.41 6.87
CA ALA A 33 6.29 -1.47 7.85
C ALA A 33 7.05 -0.13 7.94
N LEU A 34 7.47 0.43 6.81
CA LEU A 34 8.17 1.70 6.74
C LEU A 34 7.26 2.86 7.16
N GLY A 35 5.99 2.87 6.74
CA GLY A 35 5.04 3.92 7.10
C GLY A 35 4.77 3.94 8.60
N PHE A 36 4.64 2.77 9.24
CA PHE A 36 4.52 2.68 10.69
C PHE A 36 5.79 3.17 11.40
N ALA A 37 6.97 2.78 10.91
CA ALA A 37 8.25 3.26 11.45
C ALA A 37 8.38 4.79 11.32
N LEU A 38 8.05 5.36 10.16
CA LEU A 38 8.05 6.81 9.92
C LEU A 38 7.08 7.54 10.84
N MET A 39 5.88 7.00 11.08
CA MET A 39 4.93 7.55 12.05
C MET A 39 5.55 7.59 13.46
N LEU A 40 6.21 6.53 13.91
CA LEU A 40 6.88 6.51 15.21
C LEU A 40 8.04 7.51 15.28
N LEU A 41 8.88 7.55 14.25
CA LEU A 41 10.04 8.45 14.18
C LEU A 41 9.62 9.93 14.16
N GLY A 42 8.55 10.25 13.42
CA GLY A 42 7.97 11.60 13.35
C GLY A 42 7.40 12.10 14.67
N ARG A 43 7.25 11.22 15.66
CA ARG A 43 6.75 11.55 17.00
C ARG A 43 7.84 11.65 18.07
N THR A 44 9.09 11.41 17.72
CA THR A 44 10.20 11.61 18.64
C THR A 44 10.35 13.08 19.04
N GLY A 45 10.95 13.33 20.21
CA GLY A 45 11.28 14.69 20.67
C GLY A 45 12.41 15.37 19.88
N LEU A 46 13.13 14.60 19.05
CA LEU A 46 14.27 15.07 18.27
C LEU A 46 13.78 15.91 17.07
N LYS A 47 13.88 17.24 17.19
CA LYS A 47 13.42 18.18 16.16
C LYS A 47 13.96 17.89 14.75
N PRO A 48 15.28 17.60 14.55
CA PRO A 48 15.81 17.33 13.21
C PRO A 48 15.19 16.09 12.57
N LEU A 49 15.04 15.00 13.33
CA LEU A 49 14.46 13.75 12.84
C LEU A 49 12.99 13.93 12.42
N ARG A 50 12.22 14.67 13.22
CA ARG A 50 10.83 15.00 12.86
C ARG A 50 10.74 15.82 11.58
N TRP A 51 11.65 16.76 11.38
CA TRP A 51 11.67 17.55 10.14
C TRP A 51 12.06 16.68 8.94
N ALA A 52 13.05 15.81 9.07
CA ALA A 52 13.44 14.86 8.02
C ALA A 52 12.28 13.93 7.61
N VAL A 53 11.54 13.38 8.59
CA VAL A 53 10.35 12.54 8.31
C VAL A 53 9.26 13.33 7.57
N ARG A 54 8.99 14.57 7.99
CA ARG A 54 8.00 15.43 7.31
C ARG A 54 8.41 15.75 5.89
N ALA A 55 9.66 16.16 5.69
CA ALA A 55 10.20 16.44 4.37
C ALA A 55 10.12 15.22 3.45
N TYR A 56 10.47 14.03 3.94
CA TYR A 56 10.30 12.77 3.21
C TYR A 56 8.85 12.54 2.79
N ILE A 57 7.90 12.64 3.74
CA ILE A 57 6.47 12.42 3.46
C ILE A 57 5.95 13.44 2.44
N GLU A 58 6.31 14.71 2.58
CA GLU A 58 5.89 15.79 1.69
C GLU A 58 6.44 15.61 0.27
N VAL A 59 7.72 15.26 0.13
CA VAL A 59 8.34 15.02 -1.18
C VAL A 59 7.73 13.81 -1.87
N ILE A 60 7.57 12.69 -1.17
CA ILE A 60 7.02 11.46 -1.76
C ILE A 60 5.56 11.65 -2.16
N ARG A 61 4.75 12.33 -1.35
CA ARG A 61 3.33 12.60 -1.69
C ARG A 61 3.16 13.73 -2.71
N GLY A 62 4.13 14.63 -2.79
CA GLY A 62 4.14 15.77 -3.70
C GLY A 62 4.69 15.46 -5.10
N THR A 63 5.26 14.26 -5.31
CA THR A 63 5.85 13.85 -6.60
C THR A 63 5.15 12.62 -7.16
N PRO A 64 4.95 12.53 -8.49
CA PRO A 64 4.32 11.36 -9.10
C PRO A 64 5.14 10.08 -8.88
N PHE A 65 4.44 8.96 -8.61
CA PHE A 65 5.08 7.65 -8.45
C PHE A 65 5.97 7.27 -9.65
N LEU A 66 5.49 7.53 -10.86
CA LEU A 66 6.23 7.31 -12.11
C LEU A 66 7.63 7.95 -12.07
N ILE A 67 7.71 9.23 -11.65
CA ILE A 67 8.98 9.96 -11.59
C ILE A 67 9.92 9.34 -10.55
N GLN A 68 9.39 8.99 -9.38
CA GLN A 68 10.17 8.33 -8.33
C GLN A 68 10.73 6.99 -8.80
N LEU A 69 9.92 6.20 -9.50
CA LEU A 69 10.32 4.90 -10.03
C LEU A 69 11.40 5.04 -11.10
N PHE A 70 11.28 6.01 -12.01
CA PHE A 70 12.30 6.31 -13.01
C PHE A 70 13.62 6.75 -12.37
N LEU A 71 13.58 7.63 -11.38
CA LEU A 71 14.78 8.03 -10.65
C LEU A 71 15.46 6.83 -9.97
N LEU A 72 14.67 5.92 -9.38
CA LEU A 72 15.20 4.72 -8.74
C LEU A 72 15.84 3.76 -9.76
N TYR A 73 15.12 3.41 -10.83
CA TYR A 73 15.55 2.37 -11.76
C TYR A 73 16.52 2.89 -12.83
N SER A 74 16.19 4.01 -13.48
CA SER A 74 17.00 4.59 -14.55
C SER A 74 18.07 5.55 -14.03
N GLY A 75 17.80 6.28 -12.95
CA GLY A 75 18.76 7.19 -12.32
C GLY A 75 19.74 6.50 -11.37
N GLY A 76 19.31 5.45 -10.66
CA GLY A 76 20.12 4.69 -9.71
C GLY A 76 21.50 4.25 -10.24
N PRO A 77 21.62 3.74 -11.49
CA PRO A 77 22.91 3.34 -12.05
C PRO A 77 23.97 4.44 -12.09
N VAL A 78 23.58 5.72 -12.18
CA VAL A 78 24.50 6.87 -12.17
C VAL A 78 25.27 6.98 -10.85
N ILE A 79 24.67 6.53 -9.75
CA ILE A 79 25.28 6.50 -8.41
C ILE A 79 25.73 5.09 -8.00
N GLY A 80 25.80 4.14 -8.95
CA GLY A 80 26.23 2.77 -8.70
C GLY A 80 25.15 1.82 -8.17
N LEU A 81 23.89 2.26 -8.04
CA LEU A 81 22.78 1.43 -7.60
C LEU A 81 22.12 0.75 -8.81
N ARG A 82 22.35 -0.55 -9.00
CA ARG A 82 21.76 -1.33 -10.10
C ARG A 82 20.80 -2.35 -9.52
N LEU A 83 19.52 -2.18 -9.81
CA LEU A 83 18.45 -3.06 -9.36
C LEU A 83 17.84 -3.78 -10.56
N GLU A 84 17.43 -5.03 -10.36
CA GLU A 84 16.52 -5.69 -11.29
C GLU A 84 15.17 -4.95 -11.31
N ALA A 85 14.51 -4.89 -12.47
CA ALA A 85 13.23 -4.21 -12.66
C ALA A 85 12.19 -4.57 -11.58
N THR A 86 12.00 -5.86 -11.31
CA THR A 86 11.03 -6.35 -10.32
C THR A 86 11.35 -5.83 -8.91
N THR A 87 12.64 -5.84 -8.54
CA THR A 87 13.10 -5.35 -7.24
C THR A 87 12.95 -3.84 -7.13
N ALA A 88 13.29 -3.10 -8.18
CA ALA A 88 13.07 -1.65 -8.24
C ALA A 88 11.57 -1.32 -8.13
N GLY A 89 10.70 -2.09 -8.77
CA GLY A 89 9.24 -1.94 -8.66
C GLY A 89 8.72 -2.17 -7.24
N ILE A 90 9.15 -3.25 -6.59
CA ILE A 90 8.77 -3.57 -5.20
C ILE A 90 9.23 -2.47 -4.23
N LEU A 91 10.51 -2.07 -4.32
CA LEU A 91 11.07 -1.03 -3.45
C LEU A 91 10.45 0.33 -3.72
N GLY A 92 10.27 0.70 -4.98
CA GLY A 92 9.62 1.95 -5.39
C GLY A 92 8.20 2.02 -4.85
N LEU A 93 7.40 0.96 -5.04
CA LEU A 93 6.04 0.89 -4.54
C LEU A 93 5.98 0.95 -3.00
N GLY A 94 6.92 0.30 -2.32
CA GLY A 94 7.03 0.33 -0.87
C GLY A 94 7.39 1.71 -0.32
N VAL A 95 8.39 2.38 -0.91
CA VAL A 95 8.79 3.75 -0.57
C VAL A 95 7.61 4.70 -0.79
N TYR A 96 6.99 4.64 -1.98
CA TYR A 96 5.82 5.46 -2.30
C TYR A 96 4.68 5.24 -1.31
N GLY A 97 4.28 3.99 -1.09
CA GLY A 97 3.22 3.62 -0.17
C GLY A 97 3.52 4.04 1.28
N SER A 98 4.78 4.00 1.71
CA SER A 98 5.16 4.29 3.10
C SER A 98 4.79 5.71 3.56
N ALA A 99 4.89 6.71 2.68
CA ALA A 99 4.54 8.08 3.02
C ALA A 99 3.03 8.24 3.26
N TYR A 100 2.19 7.57 2.47
CA TYR A 100 0.75 7.56 2.66
C TYR A 100 0.34 6.76 3.89
N PHE A 101 0.93 5.58 4.10
CA PHE A 101 0.67 4.78 5.31
C PHE A 101 1.10 5.51 6.59
N ALA A 102 2.22 6.24 6.58
CA ALA A 102 2.65 7.05 7.72
C ALA A 102 1.59 8.07 8.13
N GLU A 103 0.98 8.75 7.15
CA GLU A 103 -0.09 9.72 7.40
C GLU A 103 -1.39 9.07 7.86
N ILE A 104 -1.74 7.91 7.31
CA ILE A 104 -2.88 7.10 7.77
C ILE A 104 -2.68 6.72 9.25
N PHE A 105 -1.52 6.18 9.61
CA PHE A 105 -1.22 5.85 11.01
C PHE A 105 -1.19 7.08 11.91
N ARG A 106 -0.65 8.21 11.44
CA ARG A 106 -0.64 9.47 12.19
C ARG A 106 -2.06 9.95 12.48
N ALA A 107 -2.95 9.90 11.47
CA ALA A 107 -4.35 10.28 11.62
C ALA A 107 -5.07 9.34 12.61
N GLY A 108 -4.84 8.04 12.50
CA GLY A 108 -5.38 7.06 13.45
C GLY A 108 -4.91 7.27 14.88
N TYR A 109 -3.63 7.59 15.07
CA TYR A 109 -3.09 7.89 16.40
C TYR A 109 -3.81 9.10 17.01
N GLN A 110 -4.07 10.13 16.21
CA GLN A 110 -4.78 11.34 16.65
C GLN A 110 -6.27 11.11 16.89
N ALA A 111 -6.87 10.10 16.27
CA ALA A 111 -8.28 9.75 16.43
C ALA A 111 -8.57 9.03 17.76
N VAL A 112 -7.54 8.52 18.47
CA VAL A 112 -7.74 7.86 19.77
C VAL A 112 -8.24 8.89 20.81
N PRO A 113 -9.39 8.65 21.47
CA PRO A 113 -9.93 9.61 22.44
C PRO A 113 -8.97 9.88 23.60
N LYS A 114 -8.71 11.17 23.88
CA LYS A 114 -7.80 11.59 24.97
C LYS A 114 -8.22 11.02 26.32
N GLY A 115 -9.52 10.94 26.59
CA GLY A 115 -10.05 10.37 27.84
C GLY A 115 -9.65 8.90 28.08
N GLN A 116 -9.45 8.10 27.03
CA GLN A 116 -8.95 6.72 27.20
C GLN A 116 -7.49 6.71 27.65
N VAL A 117 -6.69 7.64 27.15
CA VAL A 117 -5.27 7.81 27.53
C VAL A 117 -5.17 8.37 28.95
N GLU A 118 -5.97 9.37 29.28
CA GLU A 118 -6.03 9.97 30.63
C GLU A 118 -6.51 8.96 31.68
N ALA A 119 -7.55 8.17 31.39
CA ALA A 119 -8.00 7.10 32.29
C ALA A 119 -6.90 6.05 32.54
N ALA A 120 -6.17 5.65 31.49
CA ALA A 120 -5.06 4.71 31.62
C ALA A 120 -3.90 5.28 32.46
N LEU A 121 -3.61 6.58 32.33
CA LEU A 121 -2.65 7.28 33.18
C LEU A 121 -3.11 7.33 34.65
N SER A 122 -4.40 7.62 34.91
CA SER A 122 -4.98 7.63 36.27
C SER A 122 -4.94 6.27 36.95
N LEU A 123 -4.94 5.18 36.19
CA LEU A 123 -4.76 3.81 36.68
C LEU A 123 -3.28 3.43 36.89
N GLY A 124 -2.35 4.37 36.73
CA GLY A 124 -0.92 4.15 36.93
C GLY A 124 -0.26 3.30 35.84
N MET A 125 -0.88 3.16 34.65
CA MET A 125 -0.28 2.38 33.57
C MET A 125 1.00 3.05 33.03
N PRO A 126 2.11 2.31 32.88
CA PRO A 126 3.30 2.86 32.26
C PRO A 126 3.04 3.19 30.78
N TYR A 127 3.70 4.20 30.23
CA TYR A 127 3.47 4.68 28.86
C TYR A 127 3.54 3.58 27.80
N GLY A 128 4.50 2.65 27.91
CA GLY A 128 4.58 1.50 26.99
C GLY A 128 3.37 0.57 27.06
N GLY A 129 2.78 0.42 28.25
CA GLY A 129 1.52 -0.30 28.46
C GLY A 129 0.33 0.42 27.83
N ILE A 130 0.25 1.74 27.99
CA ILE A 130 -0.79 2.58 27.36
C ILE A 130 -0.68 2.50 25.84
N LEU A 131 0.54 2.63 25.30
CA LEU A 131 0.78 2.55 23.87
C LEU A 131 0.32 1.20 23.31
N ARG A 132 0.75 0.09 23.92
CA ARG A 132 0.46 -1.26 23.43
C ARG A 132 -0.99 -1.69 23.62
N ARG A 133 -1.66 -1.28 24.71
CA ARG A 133 -2.97 -1.81 25.11
C ARG A 133 -4.13 -0.86 24.84
N VAL A 134 -3.88 0.44 24.70
CA VAL A 134 -4.93 1.46 24.50
C VAL A 134 -4.78 2.08 23.12
N ILE A 135 -3.62 2.66 22.84
CA ILE A 135 -3.44 3.47 21.64
C ILE A 135 -3.32 2.61 20.38
N LEU A 136 -2.41 1.62 20.34
CA LEU A 136 -2.18 0.81 19.15
C LEU A 136 -3.45 0.07 18.69
N PRO A 137 -4.21 -0.61 19.56
CA PRO A 137 -5.45 -1.26 19.15
C PRO A 137 -6.48 -0.25 18.61
N GLY A 138 -6.72 0.85 19.33
CA GLY A 138 -7.69 1.87 18.92
C GLY A 138 -7.33 2.54 17.58
N MET A 139 -6.05 2.87 17.41
CA MET A 139 -5.51 3.39 16.16
C MET A 139 -5.70 2.40 15.01
N LEU A 140 -5.26 1.15 15.17
CA LEU A 140 -5.31 0.16 14.09
C LEU A 140 -6.74 -0.06 13.59
N VAL A 141 -7.73 -0.12 14.49
CA VAL A 141 -9.13 -0.25 14.09
C VAL A 141 -9.59 0.95 13.25
N SER A 142 -9.35 2.17 13.73
CA SER A 142 -9.78 3.38 13.01
C SER A 142 -9.07 3.57 11.65
N THR A 143 -7.85 3.06 11.51
CA THR A 143 -7.07 3.21 10.26
C THR A 143 -7.32 2.13 9.22
N LEU A 144 -7.89 0.98 9.62
CA LEU A 144 -8.01 -0.18 8.74
C LEU A 144 -8.75 0.12 7.42
N PRO A 145 -9.87 0.88 7.39
CA PRO A 145 -10.54 1.22 6.13
C PRO A 145 -9.65 2.04 5.19
N ALA A 146 -8.89 3.00 5.75
CA ALA A 146 -7.97 3.83 4.98
C ALA A 146 -6.77 3.02 4.46
N ILE A 147 -6.27 2.06 5.25
CA ILE A 147 -5.21 1.13 4.81
C ILE A 147 -5.69 0.29 3.62
N VAL A 148 -6.87 -0.32 3.73
CA VAL A 148 -7.46 -1.13 2.64
C VAL A 148 -7.63 -0.29 1.38
N ASN A 149 -8.15 0.93 1.51
CA ASN A 149 -8.30 1.83 0.38
C ASN A 149 -6.95 2.18 -0.27
N MET A 150 -5.93 2.47 0.53
CA MET A 150 -4.58 2.74 0.00
C MET A 150 -3.99 1.50 -0.68
N MET A 151 -4.17 0.30 -0.13
CA MET A 151 -3.73 -0.93 -0.78
C MET A 151 -4.44 -1.14 -2.12
N ALA A 152 -5.74 -0.83 -2.22
CA ALA A 152 -6.48 -0.86 -3.48
C ALA A 152 -6.08 0.26 -4.47
N ILE A 153 -5.48 1.36 -3.99
CA ILE A 153 -4.84 2.34 -4.87
C ILE A 153 -3.52 1.79 -5.40
N LEU A 154 -2.70 1.17 -4.54
CA LEU A 154 -1.40 0.62 -4.92
C LEU A 154 -1.52 -0.51 -5.96
N THR A 155 -2.64 -1.26 -6.03
CA THR A 155 -2.85 -2.24 -7.12
C THR A 155 -2.94 -1.57 -8.49
N LYS A 156 -3.39 -0.31 -8.56
CA LYS A 156 -3.48 0.45 -9.82
C LYS A 156 -2.14 1.10 -10.15
N GLU A 157 -1.37 1.48 -9.12
CA GLU A 157 -0.01 2.00 -9.30
C GLU A 157 0.95 0.95 -9.85
N THR A 158 0.70 -0.35 -9.68
CA THR A 158 1.58 -1.39 -10.26
C THR A 158 1.62 -1.35 -11.79
N VAL A 159 0.61 -0.78 -12.46
CA VAL A 159 0.57 -0.62 -13.93
C VAL A 159 1.83 0.11 -14.43
N VAL A 160 2.31 1.08 -13.65
CA VAL A 160 3.49 1.90 -13.98
C VAL A 160 4.78 1.06 -14.00
N LEU A 161 4.81 -0.09 -13.34
CA LEU A 161 5.99 -0.96 -13.31
C LEU A 161 6.33 -1.55 -14.69
N SER A 162 5.35 -1.74 -15.57
CA SER A 162 5.58 -2.17 -16.96
C SER A 162 6.52 -1.24 -17.73
N ILE A 163 6.55 0.06 -17.39
CA ILE A 163 7.38 1.05 -18.07
C ILE A 163 8.88 0.81 -17.81
N ILE A 164 9.22 0.27 -16.64
CA ILE A 164 10.58 -0.16 -16.31
C ILE A 164 10.80 -1.65 -16.60
N THR A 165 10.00 -2.21 -17.52
CA THR A 165 10.07 -3.59 -18.01
C THR A 165 9.86 -4.67 -16.96
N VAL A 166 9.06 -4.40 -15.91
CA VAL A 166 8.59 -5.50 -15.05
C VAL A 166 7.58 -6.35 -15.84
N PRO A 167 7.75 -7.69 -15.91
CA PRO A 167 6.86 -8.58 -16.65
C PRO A 167 5.56 -8.86 -15.85
N GLU A 168 4.84 -7.79 -15.53
CA GLU A 168 3.55 -7.83 -14.85
C GLU A 168 2.39 -7.73 -15.85
N LEU A 169 1.15 -7.83 -15.39
CA LEU A 169 -0.03 -7.89 -16.24
C LEU A 169 -0.07 -6.81 -17.34
N MET A 170 0.22 -5.54 -17.03
CA MET A 170 0.20 -4.49 -18.05
C MET A 170 1.25 -4.75 -19.14
N TYR A 171 2.42 -5.26 -18.78
CA TYR A 171 3.49 -5.58 -19.73
C TYR A 171 3.05 -6.68 -20.71
N GLU A 172 2.45 -7.76 -20.18
CA GLU A 172 1.93 -8.85 -21.01
C GLU A 172 0.77 -8.39 -21.91
N MET A 173 -0.10 -7.53 -21.40
CA MET A 173 -1.19 -6.92 -22.17
C MET A 173 -0.65 -6.02 -23.30
N GLN A 174 0.36 -5.19 -23.04
CA GLN A 174 1.01 -4.38 -24.07
C GLN A 174 1.69 -5.25 -25.13
N THR A 175 2.30 -6.36 -24.73
CA THR A 175 2.92 -7.33 -25.64
C THR A 175 1.87 -7.95 -26.56
N MET A 176 0.76 -8.45 -26.00
CA MET A 176 -0.37 -8.96 -26.78
C MET A 176 -0.92 -7.92 -27.76
N ALA A 177 -1.10 -6.67 -27.31
CA ALA A 177 -1.58 -5.58 -28.17
C ALA A 177 -0.62 -5.27 -29.32
N ALA A 178 0.69 -5.32 -29.07
CA ALA A 178 1.72 -5.06 -30.09
C ALA A 178 1.79 -6.19 -31.14
N GLU A 179 1.57 -7.43 -30.73
CA GLU A 179 1.63 -8.60 -31.62
C GLU A 179 0.35 -8.82 -32.43
N THR A 180 -0.81 -8.54 -31.84
CA THR A 180 -2.13 -8.84 -32.44
C THR A 180 -2.85 -7.63 -33.01
N PHE A 181 -2.39 -6.41 -32.66
CA PHE A 181 -3.09 -5.15 -32.92
C PHE A 181 -4.54 -5.11 -32.36
N ALA A 182 -4.88 -6.02 -31.44
CA ALA A 182 -6.20 -6.14 -30.80
C ALA A 182 -6.32 -5.18 -29.61
N THR A 183 -6.34 -3.86 -29.89
CA THR A 183 -6.34 -2.82 -28.85
C THR A 183 -7.57 -2.90 -27.95
N PHE A 184 -8.75 -3.17 -28.52
CA PHE A 184 -10.00 -3.20 -27.77
C PHE A 184 -10.04 -4.36 -26.78
N GLU A 185 -9.70 -5.57 -27.23
CA GLU A 185 -9.62 -6.79 -26.44
C GLU A 185 -8.63 -6.64 -25.29
N THR A 186 -7.47 -6.02 -25.56
CA THR A 186 -6.47 -5.73 -24.54
C THR A 186 -7.01 -4.78 -23.47
N ILE A 187 -7.63 -3.67 -23.85
CA ILE A 187 -8.20 -2.69 -22.91
C ILE A 187 -9.29 -3.34 -22.04
N LEU A 188 -10.16 -4.14 -22.65
CA LEU A 188 -11.22 -4.85 -21.94
C LEU A 188 -10.64 -5.88 -20.96
N GLY A 189 -9.62 -6.63 -21.38
CA GLY A 189 -8.86 -7.53 -20.51
C GLY A 189 -8.25 -6.80 -19.31
N MET A 190 -7.50 -5.72 -19.56
CA MET A 190 -6.93 -4.88 -18.51
C MET A 190 -7.98 -4.41 -17.50
N ALA A 191 -9.08 -3.83 -17.99
CA ALA A 191 -10.17 -3.35 -17.15
C ALA A 191 -10.73 -4.47 -16.27
N LEU A 192 -10.97 -5.66 -16.83
CA LEU A 192 -11.49 -6.81 -16.10
C LEU A 192 -10.54 -7.30 -15.02
N PHE A 193 -9.27 -7.55 -15.34
CA PHE A 193 -8.29 -8.07 -14.39
C PHE A 193 -8.01 -7.10 -13.24
N TYR A 194 -7.78 -5.82 -13.53
CA TYR A 194 -7.55 -4.83 -12.46
C TYR A 194 -8.81 -4.58 -11.63
N TRP A 195 -10.01 -4.58 -12.24
CA TRP A 195 -11.26 -4.49 -11.49
C TRP A 195 -11.45 -5.68 -10.54
N LEU A 196 -11.20 -6.91 -11.02
CA LEU A 196 -11.26 -8.12 -10.20
C LEU A 196 -10.28 -8.05 -9.03
N LEU A 197 -9.04 -7.60 -9.27
CA LEU A 197 -8.03 -7.44 -8.22
C LEU A 197 -8.48 -6.41 -7.17
N VAL A 198 -8.93 -5.23 -7.59
CA VAL A 198 -9.40 -4.18 -6.69
C VAL A 198 -10.61 -4.64 -5.88
N GLU A 199 -11.57 -5.33 -6.51
CA GLU A 199 -12.75 -5.84 -5.83
C GLU A 199 -12.40 -6.97 -4.85
N ALA A 200 -11.46 -7.85 -5.20
CA ALA A 200 -10.95 -8.88 -4.30
C ALA A 200 -10.30 -8.25 -3.05
N VAL A 201 -9.40 -7.28 -3.24
CA VAL A 201 -8.75 -6.55 -2.13
C VAL A 201 -9.80 -5.84 -1.27
N SER A 202 -10.75 -5.17 -1.89
CA SER A 202 -11.80 -4.43 -1.18
C SER A 202 -12.74 -5.36 -0.39
N ARG A 203 -13.14 -6.51 -0.94
CA ARG A 203 -13.95 -7.54 -0.24
C ARG A 203 -13.21 -8.13 0.95
N LEU A 204 -11.93 -8.48 0.77
CA LEU A 204 -11.09 -8.99 1.84
C LEU A 204 -10.90 -7.95 2.94
N GLY A 205 -10.70 -6.69 2.57
CA GLY A 205 -10.61 -5.57 3.51
C GLY A 205 -11.90 -5.35 4.30
N ARG A 206 -13.08 -5.34 3.66
CA ARG A 206 -14.37 -5.24 4.35
C ARG A 206 -14.60 -6.39 5.34
N ARG A 207 -14.16 -7.61 5.00
CA ARG A 207 -14.22 -8.76 5.91
C ARG A 207 -13.28 -8.59 7.11
N ALA A 208 -12.07 -8.05 6.90
CA ALA A 208 -11.14 -7.75 7.98
C ALA A 208 -11.71 -6.65 8.90
N GLU A 209 -12.28 -5.60 8.33
CA GLU A 209 -12.94 -4.52 9.06
C GLU A 209 -14.10 -5.02 9.91
N ALA A 210 -15.02 -5.80 9.33
CA ALA A 210 -16.16 -6.36 10.06
C ALA A 210 -15.72 -7.23 11.26
N ARG A 211 -14.61 -7.96 11.14
CA ARG A 211 -14.06 -8.75 12.25
C ARG A 211 -13.51 -7.85 13.35
N VAL A 212 -12.73 -6.84 12.99
CA VAL A 212 -12.09 -5.92 13.94
C VAL A 212 -13.14 -5.06 14.68
N THR A 213 -14.16 -4.57 13.98
CA THR A 213 -15.23 -3.76 14.58
C THR A 213 -16.08 -4.58 15.57
N ARG A 214 -16.36 -5.86 15.29
CA ARG A 214 -17.08 -6.74 16.23
C ARG A 214 -16.36 -6.92 17.56
N PHE A 215 -15.01 -6.96 17.55
CA PHE A 215 -14.24 -7.03 18.79
C PHE A 215 -14.40 -5.77 19.66
N LEU A 216 -14.55 -4.59 19.05
CA LEU A 216 -14.75 -3.35 19.80
C LEU A 216 -16.15 -3.25 20.41
N THR A 217 -17.21 -3.58 19.66
CA THR A 217 -18.61 -3.47 20.15
C THR A 217 -18.93 -4.45 21.28
N HIS A 218 -18.36 -5.66 21.30
CA HIS A 218 -18.51 -6.59 22.42
C HIS A 218 -17.82 -6.11 23.71
N SER A 219 -16.74 -5.34 23.62
CA SER A 219 -16.06 -4.77 24.81
C SER A 219 -16.85 -3.63 25.47
N SER A 220 -17.72 -2.95 24.70
CA SER A 220 -18.62 -1.89 25.18
C SER A 220 -19.87 -2.45 25.85
N ASN A 221 -20.47 -3.50 25.29
CA ASN A 221 -21.71 -4.09 25.84
C ASN A 221 -21.48 -5.03 27.03
N ALA A 222 -20.27 -5.55 27.24
CA ALA A 222 -19.94 -6.34 28.42
C ALA A 222 -19.70 -5.48 29.70
N ARG A 223 -19.88 -4.16 29.60
CA ARG A 223 -19.67 -3.19 30.70
C ARG A 223 -20.90 -2.31 30.98
N ALA A 224 -22.03 -2.60 30.33
CA ALA A 224 -23.34 -2.02 30.63
C ALA A 224 -24.19 -3.09 31.34
#